data_AF-A0AAE0FT13-F1
#
_entry.id   AF-A0AAE0FT13-F1
#
_cell.length_a   1.000
_cell.length_b   1.000
_cell.length_c   1.000
_cell.angle_alpha   90.00
_cell.angle_beta   90.00
_cell.angle_gamma   90.00
#
_symmetry.space_group_name_H-M   'P 1'
#
loop_
_entity.id
_entity.type
_entity.pdbx_description
1 polymer ?
#
loop_
_entity_poly.entity_id
_entity_poly.type
_entity_poly.pdbx_seq_one_letter_code
_entity_poly.pdbx_strand_id
1 'polypeptide(L)'
;MVVEASGSDSLPNWTGMPSKDSKETRAMYAAMMGDFKTPKEQGERYETSGKSFDRLLHREWSHKVFSDRNPSNRGEVLHLIKWLYTKIQGIAHESDERQKAHAEVGDAREHDRYDYEFLAKRQEIFNHCVYEICRQSSVSCVERGRLLAYLWNNVDNTIRAILVETSILQQKFVEGEAIRVDLEKKLKTATMGLLKENAQLKEEIQALKDTTSDEKVELVEVKEELDALHKWKEAGVDKLLENQVMMNARQLRVLEMENVELLSANARLKAVSEKSQRSLDQTTMERDGYQNDAINARIRNKHNTPRLSRRYGVLRDMLDDQKIALFDNALAQRVDLNTLIEIVTDEQLVPYTAHMGILPETDELNSAKLQEILDHGDRSSLEKYMDAKTLLVLLNMLHHGLNTDKVVTMLMGRKRGQDISELGPLCGCLKGMKPESLMPVLKVAAMSNQERFRELQDKIKAQQSDITGLQGSVAQLESEKKAADDEEERKQAHREKNKVVTPLHKFLDIDWKDTFIGMGTAGDVPKFLKTNAKVRNRQMVKRDVEKLVKEIWAEKAMNDAKEKSVRPFCPRASLLHLPHRLLSMLPSTSSPTFCVHITTCVQLAYEPLLAFVL
;
A
#
# COMPACT_ATOMS: atom_id res chain seq x y z
N MET A 1 14.55 26.14 15.94
CA MET A 1 13.50 25.54 16.78
C MET A 1 13.39 24.09 16.37
N VAL A 2 14.07 23.23 17.11
CA VAL A 2 14.18 21.78 16.89
C VAL A 2 13.19 21.14 17.85
N VAL A 3 12.25 20.35 17.34
CA VAL A 3 11.35 19.51 18.14
C VAL A 3 11.75 18.08 17.88
N GLU A 4 12.51 17.50 18.81
CA GLU A 4 12.84 16.08 18.86
C GLU A 4 11.60 15.31 19.35
N ALA A 5 11.16 14.33 18.56
CA ALA A 5 10.16 13.35 18.96
C ALA A 5 10.86 12.00 19.16
N SER A 6 11.28 11.72 20.39
CA SER A 6 11.71 10.39 20.84
C SER A 6 10.53 9.70 21.51
N GLY A 7 9.77 8.91 20.74
CA GLY A 7 8.73 8.01 21.25
C GLY A 7 9.22 6.57 21.21
N SER A 8 9.90 6.12 22.27
CA SER A 8 10.21 4.71 22.48
C SER A 8 9.05 4.04 23.20
N ASP A 9 8.28 3.22 22.49
CA ASP A 9 7.27 2.33 23.06
C ASP A 9 7.95 1.25 23.91
N SER A 10 7.94 1.45 25.22
CA SER A 10 8.27 0.43 26.20
C SER A 10 7.08 -0.52 26.39
N LEU A 11 7.35 -1.82 26.29
CA LEU A 11 6.47 -2.93 26.65
C LEU A 11 5.76 -2.72 28.01
N PRO A 12 4.54 -3.25 28.19
CA PRO A 12 3.81 -3.09 29.45
C PRO A 12 4.54 -3.84 30.57
N ASN A 13 5.02 -3.06 31.52
CA ASN A 13 5.68 -3.51 32.72
C ASN A 13 4.66 -4.26 33.61
N TRP A 14 4.70 -5.59 33.60
CA TRP A 14 3.96 -6.47 34.53
C TRP A 14 4.60 -6.41 35.93
N THR A 15 4.54 -5.24 36.56
CA THR A 15 4.86 -5.04 37.98
C THR A 15 3.66 -4.45 38.70
N GLY A 16 2.49 -5.03 38.45
CA GLY A 16 1.25 -4.76 39.16
C GLY A 16 0.97 -5.74 40.30
N MET A 17 1.99 -6.25 40.99
CA MET A 17 1.75 -6.81 42.32
C MET A 17 1.75 -5.65 43.32
N PRO A 18 0.68 -5.44 44.09
CA PRO A 18 0.65 -4.37 45.07
C PRO A 18 1.82 -4.54 46.02
N SER A 19 2.62 -3.48 46.14
CA SER A 19 3.68 -3.36 47.15
C SER A 19 3.18 -3.88 48.50
N LYS A 20 4.01 -4.65 49.21
CA LYS A 20 3.73 -5.14 50.57
C LYS A 20 3.36 -4.02 51.56
N ASP A 21 3.59 -2.76 51.18
CA ASP A 21 3.26 -1.57 51.96
C ASP A 21 2.01 -0.79 51.49
N SER A 22 1.27 -1.30 50.51
CA SER A 22 0.00 -0.71 50.11
C SER A 22 -1.00 -0.70 51.29
N LYS A 23 -1.66 0.45 51.47
CA LYS A 23 -2.66 0.68 52.52
C LYS A 23 -3.83 -0.32 52.42
N GLU A 24 -4.12 -0.81 51.21
CA GLU A 24 -5.14 -1.83 50.93
C GLU A 24 -4.64 -3.23 51.32
N THR A 25 -3.37 -3.56 51.06
CA THR A 25 -2.77 -4.83 51.52
C THR A 25 -2.70 -4.90 53.04
N ARG A 26 -2.41 -3.76 53.72
CA ARG A 26 -2.45 -3.66 55.19
C ARG A 26 -3.86 -3.71 55.75
N ALA A 27 -4.85 -3.12 55.09
CA ALA A 27 -6.25 -3.21 55.51
C ALA A 27 -6.79 -4.66 55.36
N MET A 28 -6.40 -5.35 54.28
CA MET A 28 -6.78 -6.75 54.06
C MET A 28 -6.08 -7.70 55.04
N TYR A 29 -4.79 -7.48 55.33
CA TYR A 29 -4.07 -8.23 56.37
C TYR A 29 -4.59 -7.91 57.79
N ALA A 30 -4.94 -6.66 58.09
CA ALA A 30 -5.54 -6.29 59.38
C ALA A 30 -6.97 -6.87 59.55
N ALA A 31 -7.71 -7.02 58.47
CA ALA A 31 -9.00 -7.72 58.46
C ALA A 31 -8.87 -9.25 58.58
N MET A 32 -7.82 -9.85 57.99
CA MET A 32 -7.54 -11.30 58.13
C MET A 32 -6.91 -11.67 59.48
N MET A 33 -6.08 -10.79 60.05
CA MET A 33 -5.32 -11.03 61.28
C MET A 33 -5.96 -10.37 62.50
N GLY A 34 -7.29 -10.18 62.48
CA GLY A 34 -8.07 -9.36 63.41
C GLY A 34 -7.48 -9.29 64.82
N ASP A 35 -7.28 -8.05 65.31
CA ASP A 35 -6.70 -7.65 66.60
C ASP A 35 -6.20 -8.81 67.47
N PHE A 36 -4.89 -9.08 67.41
CA PHE A 36 -4.20 -9.95 68.35
C PHE A 36 -4.32 -9.38 69.77
N LYS A 37 -5.41 -9.73 70.44
CA LYS A 37 -5.64 -9.44 71.85
C LYS A 37 -4.68 -10.24 72.72
N THR A 38 -4.30 -9.64 73.84
CA THR A 38 -3.32 -10.21 74.76
C THR A 38 -3.76 -11.58 75.30
N PRO A 39 -2.84 -12.47 75.72
CA PRO A 39 -3.21 -13.80 76.26
C PRO A 39 -4.21 -13.76 77.42
N LYS A 40 -4.29 -12.63 78.14
CA LYS A 40 -5.26 -12.40 79.22
C LYS A 40 -6.69 -12.18 78.70
N GLU A 41 -6.84 -11.50 77.57
CA GLU A 41 -8.14 -11.22 76.94
C GLU A 41 -8.67 -12.40 76.11
N GLN A 42 -7.79 -13.29 75.64
CA GLN A 42 -8.21 -14.58 75.06
C GLN A 42 -8.74 -15.54 76.14
N GLY A 43 -8.18 -15.52 77.35
CA GLY A 43 -8.67 -16.32 78.49
C GLY A 43 -10.11 -16.03 78.91
N GLU A 44 -10.52 -14.76 78.95
CA GLU A 44 -11.89 -14.36 79.37
C GLU A 44 -12.96 -14.64 78.29
N ARG A 45 -12.58 -14.70 77.01
CA ARG A 45 -13.49 -15.13 75.94
C ARG A 45 -13.73 -16.63 75.93
N TYR A 46 -12.79 -17.45 76.38
CA TYR A 46 -13.00 -18.90 76.50
C TYR A 46 -14.05 -19.26 77.56
N GLU A 47 -14.20 -18.47 78.63
CA GLU A 47 -15.23 -18.73 79.67
C GLU A 47 -16.64 -18.26 79.29
N THR A 48 -16.76 -17.34 78.33
CA THR A 48 -18.05 -16.80 77.87
C THR A 48 -18.50 -17.38 76.52
N SER A 49 -17.58 -17.74 75.60
CA SER A 49 -17.92 -18.44 74.35
C SER A 49 -18.08 -19.96 74.53
N GLY A 50 -17.39 -20.56 75.51
CA GLY A 50 -17.58 -21.96 75.90
C GLY A 50 -19.03 -22.24 76.30
N LYS A 51 -19.74 -21.27 76.89
CA LYS A 51 -21.14 -21.44 77.32
C LYS A 51 -22.16 -21.46 76.18
N SER A 52 -21.82 -21.06 74.95
CA SER A 52 -22.75 -21.06 73.80
C SER A 52 -22.53 -22.26 72.88
N PHE A 53 -21.27 -22.63 72.63
CA PHE A 53 -20.93 -23.78 71.79
C PHE A 53 -21.17 -25.11 72.55
N ASP A 54 -20.94 -25.14 73.86
CA ASP A 54 -21.24 -26.29 74.73
C ASP A 54 -22.75 -26.54 74.95
N ARG A 55 -23.66 -25.63 74.57
CA ARG A 55 -25.09 -25.82 74.92
C ARG A 55 -25.92 -26.52 73.86
N LEU A 56 -25.58 -26.39 72.59
CA LEU A 56 -26.39 -26.94 71.49
C LEU A 56 -25.82 -28.27 70.95
N LEU A 57 -24.51 -28.32 70.67
CA LEU A 57 -23.86 -29.55 70.21
C LEU A 57 -23.64 -30.55 71.34
N HIS A 58 -23.25 -30.07 72.53
CA HIS A 58 -23.00 -30.95 73.67
C HIS A 58 -24.28 -31.59 74.22
N ARG A 59 -25.46 -30.95 74.10
CA ARG A 59 -26.73 -31.54 74.57
C ARG A 59 -27.18 -32.75 73.76
N GLU A 60 -26.95 -32.75 72.44
CA GLU A 60 -27.28 -33.92 71.62
C GLU A 60 -26.15 -34.96 71.61
N TRP A 61 -24.91 -34.51 71.61
CA TRP A 61 -23.75 -35.38 71.36
C TRP A 61 -23.28 -36.10 72.63
N SER A 62 -23.30 -35.43 73.80
CA SER A 62 -22.92 -36.05 75.09
C SER A 62 -23.93 -37.05 75.65
N HIS A 63 -25.12 -37.19 75.06
CA HIS A 63 -26.10 -38.20 75.45
C HIS A 63 -26.35 -39.27 74.38
N LYS A 64 -26.11 -38.99 73.08
CA LYS A 64 -26.34 -39.96 71.99
C LYS A 64 -25.19 -40.93 71.75
N VAL A 65 -23.94 -40.55 72.03
CA VAL A 65 -22.76 -41.37 71.67
C VAL A 65 -22.03 -41.94 72.89
N PHE A 66 -21.92 -41.17 73.98
CA PHE A 66 -21.31 -41.64 75.24
C PHE A 66 -22.22 -41.32 76.41
N SER A 67 -22.86 -42.33 77.00
CA SER A 67 -23.74 -42.15 78.15
C SER A 67 -22.98 -41.81 79.44
N ASP A 68 -21.69 -42.19 79.52
CA ASP A 68 -20.87 -42.01 80.72
C ASP A 68 -19.91 -40.82 80.63
N ARG A 69 -19.81 -40.08 81.75
CA ARG A 69 -18.92 -38.93 81.90
C ARG A 69 -17.46 -39.33 82.15
N ASN A 70 -17.18 -40.59 82.48
CA ASN A 70 -15.84 -41.14 82.76
C ASN A 70 -15.47 -42.22 81.74
N PRO A 71 -15.18 -41.88 80.47
CA PRO A 71 -14.96 -42.87 79.46
C PRO A 71 -13.48 -43.18 79.43
N SER A 72 -13.09 -44.22 80.14
CA SER A 72 -11.71 -44.72 80.17
C SER A 72 -11.68 -46.20 79.84
N ASN A 73 -12.71 -46.73 79.21
CA ASN A 73 -12.73 -48.13 78.80
C ASN A 73 -12.55 -48.26 77.28
N ARG A 74 -11.88 -49.34 76.88
CA ARG A 74 -11.62 -49.68 75.49
C ARG A 74 -12.89 -49.74 74.63
N GLY A 75 -14.04 -50.08 75.24
CA GLY A 75 -15.32 -50.21 74.54
C GLY A 75 -15.81 -48.89 73.96
N GLU A 76 -15.68 -47.79 74.70
CA GLU A 76 -16.11 -46.45 74.24
C GLU A 76 -15.20 -45.90 73.15
N VAL A 77 -13.88 -46.09 73.24
CA VAL A 77 -12.96 -45.72 72.16
C VAL A 77 -13.28 -46.50 70.88
N LEU A 78 -13.55 -47.81 70.98
CA LEU A 78 -14.00 -48.61 69.84
C LEU A 78 -15.35 -48.16 69.29
N HIS A 79 -16.26 -47.69 70.15
CA HIS A 79 -17.53 -47.10 69.73
C HIS A 79 -17.33 -45.79 68.96
N LEU A 80 -16.44 -44.90 69.44
CA LEU A 80 -16.08 -43.67 68.75
C LEU A 80 -15.51 -43.95 67.35
N ILE A 81 -14.58 -44.90 67.27
CA ILE A 81 -13.99 -45.34 66.00
C ILE A 81 -15.07 -45.86 65.06
N LYS A 82 -15.96 -46.76 65.53
CA LYS A 82 -17.05 -47.28 64.72
C LYS A 82 -17.98 -46.17 64.23
N TRP A 83 -18.34 -45.22 65.10
CA TRP A 83 -19.17 -44.07 64.75
C TRP A 83 -18.50 -43.20 63.68
N LEU A 84 -17.22 -42.87 63.85
CA LEU A 84 -16.43 -42.11 62.89
C LEU A 84 -16.45 -42.77 61.51
N TYR A 85 -16.17 -44.08 61.45
CA TYR A 85 -16.21 -44.83 60.19
C TYR A 85 -17.60 -44.81 59.55
N THR A 86 -18.65 -45.07 60.32
CA THR A 86 -20.02 -45.03 59.80
C THR A 86 -20.39 -43.65 59.25
N LYS A 87 -19.97 -42.57 59.92
CA LYS A 87 -20.24 -41.20 59.46
C LYS A 87 -19.44 -40.83 58.22
N ILE A 88 -18.14 -41.15 58.17
CA ILE A 88 -17.32 -40.92 56.98
C ILE A 88 -17.84 -41.71 55.79
N GLN A 89 -18.23 -42.98 55.98
CA GLN A 89 -18.83 -43.80 54.92
C GLN A 89 -20.16 -43.23 54.43
N GLY A 90 -21.00 -42.72 55.34
CA GLY A 90 -22.26 -42.06 54.97
C GLY A 90 -22.03 -40.85 54.07
N ILE A 91 -21.09 -39.97 54.42
CA ILE A 91 -20.76 -38.81 53.56
C ILE A 91 -20.12 -39.27 52.25
N ALA A 92 -19.24 -40.29 52.26
CA ALA A 92 -18.65 -40.82 51.03
C ALA A 92 -19.73 -41.32 50.06
N HIS A 93 -20.74 -42.03 50.58
CA HIS A 93 -21.89 -42.46 49.78
C HIS A 93 -22.72 -41.29 49.25
N GLU A 94 -23.01 -40.28 50.09
CA GLU A 94 -23.69 -39.04 49.64
C GLU A 94 -22.90 -38.35 48.52
N SER A 95 -21.57 -38.33 48.62
CA SER A 95 -20.67 -37.76 47.62
C SER A 95 -20.72 -38.54 46.31
N ASP A 96 -20.61 -39.87 46.38
CA ASP A 96 -20.67 -40.74 45.20
C ASP A 96 -22.02 -40.65 44.47
N GLU A 97 -23.13 -40.59 45.22
CA GLU A 97 -24.47 -40.43 44.63
C GLU A 97 -24.63 -39.09 43.93
N ARG A 98 -24.13 -38.00 44.54
CA ARG A 98 -24.13 -36.68 43.91
C ARG A 98 -23.21 -36.63 42.70
N GLN A 99 -21.98 -37.16 42.80
CA GLN A 99 -21.05 -37.21 41.67
C GLN A 99 -21.66 -37.98 40.48
N LYS A 100 -22.37 -39.09 40.73
CA LYS A 100 -23.12 -39.80 39.68
C LYS A 100 -24.22 -38.92 39.07
N ALA A 101 -25.00 -38.22 39.89
CA ALA A 101 -26.02 -37.30 39.40
C ALA A 101 -25.44 -36.17 38.54
N HIS A 102 -24.28 -35.60 38.90
CA HIS A 102 -23.63 -34.54 38.13
C HIS A 102 -22.94 -35.05 36.86
N ALA A 103 -22.40 -36.28 36.89
CA ALA A 103 -21.84 -36.91 35.69
C ALA A 103 -22.89 -37.06 34.57
N GLU A 104 -24.17 -37.24 34.92
CA GLU A 104 -25.28 -37.29 33.95
C GLU A 104 -25.62 -35.90 33.37
N VAL A 105 -25.42 -34.82 34.13
CA VAL A 105 -25.68 -33.44 33.70
C VAL A 105 -24.54 -32.87 32.84
N GLY A 106 -23.32 -33.41 32.99
CA GLY A 106 -22.16 -33.05 32.17
C GLY A 106 -21.54 -31.68 32.50
N ASP A 107 -21.95 -31.04 33.60
CA ASP A 107 -21.34 -29.79 34.05
C ASP A 107 -20.16 -30.07 35.00
N ALA A 108 -18.96 -30.06 34.43
CA ALA A 108 -17.72 -30.25 35.19
C ALA A 108 -17.52 -29.20 36.30
N ARG A 109 -18.19 -28.04 36.23
CA ARG A 109 -18.04 -26.94 37.21
C ARG A 109 -18.72 -27.25 38.54
N GLU A 110 -19.78 -28.05 38.51
CA GLU A 110 -20.47 -28.44 39.73
C GLU A 110 -19.65 -29.46 40.53
N HIS A 111 -18.86 -30.31 39.86
CA HIS A 111 -18.04 -31.34 40.51
C HIS A 111 -17.07 -30.76 41.55
N ASP A 112 -16.31 -29.72 41.19
CA ASP A 112 -15.32 -29.12 42.10
C ASP A 112 -15.97 -28.50 43.35
N ARG A 113 -17.23 -28.04 43.25
CA ARG A 113 -17.93 -27.39 44.38
C ARG A 113 -18.32 -28.39 45.45
N TYR A 114 -18.61 -29.63 45.05
CA TYR A 114 -18.98 -30.69 45.98
C TYR A 114 -17.80 -31.22 46.77
N ASP A 115 -16.61 -31.28 46.16
CA ASP A 115 -15.41 -31.73 46.87
C ASP A 115 -15.10 -30.83 48.08
N TYR A 116 -15.39 -29.54 47.98
CA TYR A 116 -15.24 -28.60 49.10
C TYR A 116 -16.25 -28.85 50.24
N GLU A 117 -17.54 -28.96 49.91
CA GLU A 117 -18.59 -29.25 50.91
C GLU A 117 -18.34 -30.58 51.62
N PHE A 118 -17.85 -31.58 50.88
CA PHE A 118 -17.45 -32.88 51.40
C PHE A 118 -16.32 -32.75 52.42
N LEU A 119 -15.24 -32.03 52.08
CA LEU A 119 -14.11 -31.81 52.98
C LEU A 119 -14.54 -31.05 54.25
N ALA A 120 -15.41 -30.04 54.12
CA ALA A 120 -15.92 -29.28 55.27
C ALA A 120 -16.75 -30.17 56.23
N LYS A 121 -17.67 -30.99 55.72
CA LYS A 121 -18.43 -31.95 56.55
C LYS A 121 -17.52 -32.99 57.22
N ARG A 122 -16.49 -33.46 56.50
CA ARG A 122 -15.53 -34.43 57.05
C ARG A 122 -14.70 -33.80 58.17
N GLN A 123 -14.26 -32.55 58.02
CA GLN A 123 -13.58 -31.79 59.07
C GLN A 123 -14.47 -31.64 60.31
N GLU A 124 -15.76 -31.35 60.15
CA GLU A 124 -16.71 -31.24 61.26
C GLU A 124 -16.80 -32.55 62.08
N ILE A 125 -16.89 -33.71 61.41
CA ILE A 125 -16.88 -35.01 62.09
C ILE A 125 -15.56 -35.25 62.84
N PHE A 126 -14.42 -34.94 62.23
CA PHE A 126 -13.13 -35.09 62.90
C PHE A 126 -13.02 -34.17 64.11
N ASN A 127 -13.49 -32.93 64.00
CA ASN A 127 -13.58 -32.00 65.11
C ASN A 127 -14.34 -32.63 66.28
N HIS A 128 -15.51 -33.25 66.03
CA HIS A 128 -16.26 -33.95 67.07
C HIS A 128 -15.48 -35.08 67.73
N CYS A 129 -14.81 -35.93 66.96
CA CYS A 129 -13.99 -37.01 67.52
C CYS A 129 -12.82 -36.49 68.35
N VAL A 130 -12.13 -35.44 67.90
CA VAL A 130 -10.98 -34.89 68.64
C VAL A 130 -11.44 -34.20 69.92
N TYR A 131 -12.58 -33.50 69.91
CA TYR A 131 -13.16 -32.93 71.15
C TYR A 131 -13.46 -34.02 72.18
N GLU A 132 -13.94 -35.20 71.75
CA GLU A 132 -14.13 -36.33 72.65
C GLU A 132 -12.84 -36.87 73.24
N ILE A 133 -11.81 -37.03 72.40
CA ILE A 133 -10.51 -37.54 72.84
C ILE A 133 -9.88 -36.55 73.83
N CYS A 134 -10.02 -35.25 73.58
CA CYS A 134 -9.59 -34.20 74.52
C CYS A 134 -10.37 -34.31 75.84
N ARG A 135 -11.68 -34.56 75.80
CA ARG A 135 -12.52 -34.76 76.98
C ARG A 135 -12.08 -36.00 77.76
N GLN A 136 -11.93 -37.16 77.12
CA GLN A 136 -11.47 -38.41 77.72
C GLN A 136 -10.07 -38.27 78.33
N SER A 137 -9.15 -37.63 77.61
CA SER A 137 -7.81 -37.35 78.10
C SER A 137 -7.83 -36.45 79.34
N SER A 138 -8.73 -35.46 79.37
CA SER A 138 -8.91 -34.55 80.51
C SER A 138 -9.39 -35.24 81.77
N VAL A 139 -10.17 -36.34 81.65
CA VAL A 139 -10.59 -37.16 82.80
C VAL A 139 -9.38 -37.81 83.47
N SER A 140 -8.39 -38.26 82.69
CA SER A 140 -7.15 -38.84 83.21
C SER A 140 -6.15 -37.78 83.71
N CYS A 141 -6.00 -36.68 82.96
CA CYS A 141 -5.08 -35.59 83.23
C CYS A 141 -5.53 -34.35 82.44
N VAL A 142 -5.96 -33.33 83.17
CA VAL A 142 -6.53 -32.10 82.61
C VAL A 142 -5.54 -31.38 81.70
N GLU A 143 -4.26 -31.38 82.06
CA GLU A 143 -3.19 -30.74 81.31
C GLU A 143 -2.99 -31.39 79.93
N ARG A 144 -3.08 -32.73 79.85
CA ARG A 144 -3.00 -33.46 78.57
C ARG A 144 -4.16 -33.13 77.66
N GLY A 145 -5.37 -33.12 78.20
CA GLY A 145 -6.55 -32.74 77.42
C GLY A 145 -6.50 -31.30 76.93
N ARG A 146 -6.01 -30.36 77.76
CA ARG A 146 -5.77 -28.96 77.36
C ARG A 146 -4.72 -28.84 76.26
N LEU A 147 -3.61 -29.58 76.36
CA LEU A 147 -2.57 -29.58 75.33
C LEU A 147 -3.10 -30.11 74.00
N LEU A 148 -3.84 -31.23 74.01
CA LEU A 148 -4.46 -31.78 72.81
C LEU A 148 -5.46 -30.81 72.17
N ALA A 149 -6.30 -30.16 72.98
CA ALA A 149 -7.24 -29.16 72.49
C ALA A 149 -6.51 -27.96 71.88
N TYR A 150 -5.42 -27.50 72.49
CA TYR A 150 -4.59 -26.41 71.96
C TYR A 150 -3.95 -26.78 70.63
N LEU A 151 -3.33 -27.97 70.53
CA LEU A 151 -2.73 -28.45 69.30
C LEU A 151 -3.77 -28.59 68.18
N TRP A 152 -4.93 -29.18 68.50
CA TRP A 152 -6.02 -29.33 67.55
C TRP A 152 -6.57 -28.00 67.07
N ASN A 153 -6.80 -27.03 67.96
CA ASN A 153 -7.27 -25.70 67.57
C ASN A 153 -6.32 -25.03 66.56
N ASN A 154 -5.00 -25.19 66.72
CA ASN A 154 -4.04 -24.66 65.75
C ASN A 154 -4.12 -25.37 64.39
N VAL A 155 -4.30 -26.70 64.39
CA VAL A 155 -4.50 -27.48 63.17
C VAL A 155 -5.82 -27.12 62.50
N ASP A 156 -6.94 -27.08 63.23
CA ASP A 156 -8.27 -26.72 62.74
C ASP A 156 -8.28 -25.31 62.14
N ASN A 157 -7.64 -24.33 62.80
CA ASN A 157 -7.51 -22.98 62.27
C ASN A 157 -6.72 -22.96 60.94
N THR A 158 -5.64 -23.74 60.85
CA THR A 158 -4.85 -23.85 59.62
C THR A 158 -5.67 -24.48 58.49
N ILE A 159 -6.42 -25.53 58.79
CA ILE A 159 -7.27 -26.22 57.81
C ILE A 159 -8.40 -25.31 57.35
N ARG A 160 -9.06 -24.58 58.26
CA ARG A 160 -10.06 -23.58 57.90
C ARG A 160 -9.49 -22.48 57.01
N ALA A 161 -8.28 -21.99 57.29
CA ALA A 161 -7.64 -20.99 56.45
C ALA A 161 -7.40 -21.54 55.02
N ILE A 162 -6.88 -22.77 54.90
CA ILE A 162 -6.68 -23.44 53.61
C ILE A 162 -8.01 -23.64 52.87
N LEU A 163 -9.05 -24.08 53.57
CA LEU A 163 -10.38 -24.24 52.97
C LEU A 163 -10.95 -22.90 52.49
N VAL A 164 -10.83 -21.82 53.28
CA VAL A 164 -11.28 -20.49 52.84
C VAL A 164 -10.51 -20.05 51.60
N GLU A 165 -9.18 -20.19 51.58
CA GLU A 165 -8.36 -19.83 50.42
C GLU A 165 -8.73 -20.65 49.19
N THR A 166 -8.96 -21.95 49.35
CA THR A 166 -9.37 -22.85 48.26
C THR A 166 -10.74 -22.45 47.70
N SER A 167 -11.69 -22.07 48.57
CA SER A 167 -13.01 -21.59 48.14
C SER A 167 -12.93 -20.29 47.34
N ILE A 168 -12.04 -19.36 47.74
CA ILE A 168 -11.81 -18.10 47.02
C ILE A 168 -11.17 -18.37 45.66
N LEU A 169 -10.18 -19.27 45.59
CA LEU A 169 -9.53 -19.66 44.34
C LEU A 169 -10.54 -20.31 43.38
N GLN A 170 -11.41 -21.17 43.90
CA GLN A 170 -12.46 -21.80 43.13
C GLN A 170 -13.47 -20.78 42.59
N GLN A 171 -13.91 -19.82 43.42
CA GLN A 171 -14.78 -18.75 42.97
C GLN A 171 -14.13 -17.93 41.83
N LYS A 172 -12.86 -17.54 42.00
CA LYS A 172 -12.11 -16.81 40.96
C LYS A 172 -11.95 -17.61 39.68
N PHE A 173 -11.80 -18.94 39.78
CA PHE A 173 -11.75 -19.81 38.62
C PHE A 173 -13.08 -19.81 37.86
N VAL A 174 -14.22 -19.92 38.57
CA VAL A 174 -15.56 -19.84 37.98
C VAL A 174 -15.80 -18.48 37.31
N GLU A 175 -15.41 -17.39 37.98
CA GLU A 175 -15.49 -16.03 37.42
C GLU A 175 -14.63 -15.88 36.16
N GLY A 176 -13.38 -16.36 36.20
CA GLY A 176 -12.47 -16.34 35.05
C GLY A 176 -12.98 -17.15 33.86
N GLU A 177 -13.59 -18.30 34.13
CA GLU A 177 -14.20 -19.16 33.12
C GLU A 177 -15.45 -18.52 32.50
N ALA A 178 -16.27 -17.83 33.28
CA ALA A 178 -17.41 -17.05 32.76
C ALA A 178 -16.94 -15.92 31.84
N ILE A 179 -15.87 -15.21 32.21
CA ILE A 179 -15.23 -14.19 31.37
C ILE A 179 -14.70 -14.81 30.08
N ARG A 180 -14.05 -15.98 30.15
CA ARG A 180 -13.55 -16.71 28.97
C ARG A 180 -14.67 -17.04 27.99
N VAL A 181 -15.80 -17.56 28.48
CA VAL A 181 -16.96 -17.88 27.64
C VAL A 181 -17.56 -16.63 26.99
N ASP A 182 -17.66 -15.51 27.72
CA ASP A 182 -18.14 -14.24 27.15
C ASP A 182 -17.18 -13.71 26.06
N LEU A 183 -15.86 -13.78 26.30
CA LEU A 183 -14.85 -13.42 25.31
C LEU A 183 -14.90 -14.32 24.07
N GLU A 184 -15.06 -15.63 24.23
CA GLU A 184 -15.23 -16.55 23.11
C GLU A 184 -16.50 -16.22 22.29
N LYS A 185 -17.59 -15.85 22.96
CA LYS A 185 -18.83 -15.41 22.29
C LYS A 185 -18.60 -14.11 21.50
N LYS A 186 -17.97 -13.10 22.13
CA LYS A 186 -17.60 -11.83 21.47
C LYS A 186 -16.69 -12.05 20.28
N LEU A 187 -15.70 -12.93 20.41
CA LEU A 187 -14.80 -13.31 19.33
C LEU A 187 -15.56 -13.96 18.18
N LYS A 188 -16.46 -14.91 18.44
CA LYS A 188 -17.31 -15.54 17.41
C LYS A 188 -18.18 -14.51 16.70
N THR A 189 -18.80 -13.57 17.42
CA THR A 189 -19.61 -12.51 16.80
C THR A 189 -18.78 -11.58 15.92
N ALA A 190 -17.58 -11.21 16.37
CA ALA A 190 -16.66 -10.36 15.59
C ALA A 190 -16.19 -11.09 14.31
N THR A 191 -15.81 -12.37 14.42
CA THR A 191 -15.40 -13.19 13.27
C THR A 191 -16.55 -13.35 12.26
N MET A 192 -17.79 -13.54 12.71
CA MET A 192 -18.94 -13.59 11.80
C MET A 192 -19.19 -12.23 11.10
N GLY A 193 -19.00 -11.11 11.79
CA GLY A 193 -19.06 -9.77 11.19
C GLY A 193 -18.04 -9.60 10.08
N LEU A 194 -16.77 -9.93 10.35
CA LEU A 194 -15.68 -9.87 9.36
C LEU A 194 -15.91 -10.82 8.17
N LEU A 195 -16.51 -12.00 8.39
CA LEU A 195 -16.85 -12.92 7.31
C LEU A 195 -17.95 -12.35 6.39
N LYS A 196 -18.92 -11.64 6.97
CA LYS A 196 -19.97 -10.97 6.19
C LYS A 196 -19.42 -9.80 5.37
N GLU A 197 -18.57 -8.96 5.96
CA GLU A 197 -17.89 -7.87 5.25
C GLU A 197 -17.01 -8.40 4.11
N ASN A 198 -16.25 -9.48 4.35
CA ASN A 198 -15.47 -10.13 3.29
C ASN A 198 -16.33 -10.72 2.17
N ALA A 199 -17.54 -11.19 2.47
CA ALA A 199 -18.47 -11.66 1.45
C ALA A 199 -18.98 -10.49 0.58
N GLN A 200 -19.34 -9.37 1.20
CA GLN A 200 -19.77 -8.15 0.51
C GLN A 200 -18.66 -7.58 -0.38
N LEU A 201 -17.43 -7.48 0.13
CA LEU A 201 -16.29 -7.02 -0.66
C LEU A 201 -16.01 -7.94 -1.85
N LYS A 202 -16.23 -9.26 -1.73
CA LYS A 202 -16.10 -10.18 -2.86
C LYS A 202 -17.17 -9.96 -3.92
N GLU A 203 -18.40 -9.67 -3.53
CA GLU A 203 -19.48 -9.33 -4.45
C GLU A 203 -19.18 -8.00 -5.18
N GLU A 204 -18.71 -6.97 -4.47
CA GLU A 204 -18.30 -5.68 -5.06
C GLU A 204 -17.14 -5.85 -6.04
N ILE A 205 -16.11 -6.62 -5.68
CA ILE A 205 -14.98 -6.92 -6.57
C ILE A 205 -15.47 -7.65 -7.83
N GLN A 206 -16.45 -8.56 -7.70
CA GLN A 206 -16.99 -9.26 -8.85
C GLN A 206 -17.79 -8.31 -9.75
N ALA A 207 -18.64 -7.46 -9.18
CA ALA A 207 -19.38 -6.45 -9.93
C ALA A 207 -18.44 -5.50 -10.70
N LEU A 208 -17.35 -5.03 -10.05
CA LEU A 208 -16.34 -4.20 -10.70
C LEU A 208 -15.59 -4.93 -11.83
N LYS A 209 -15.37 -6.24 -11.70
CA LYS A 209 -14.75 -7.02 -12.78
C LYS A 209 -15.68 -7.14 -13.98
N ASP A 210 -16.97 -7.32 -13.73
CA ASP A 210 -17.98 -7.43 -14.78
C ASP A 210 -18.09 -6.09 -15.53
N THR A 211 -18.18 -4.95 -14.82
CA THR A 211 -18.18 -3.62 -15.47
C THR A 211 -16.89 -3.34 -16.25
N THR A 212 -15.73 -3.72 -15.70
CA THR A 212 -14.44 -3.56 -16.41
C THR A 212 -14.37 -4.45 -17.66
N SER A 213 -15.05 -5.60 -17.64
CA SER A 213 -15.15 -6.48 -18.80
C SER A 213 -16.02 -5.84 -19.88
N ASP A 214 -17.16 -5.26 -19.50
CA ASP A 214 -18.07 -4.57 -20.42
C ASP A 214 -17.39 -3.34 -21.05
N GLU A 215 -16.71 -2.50 -20.27
CA GLU A 215 -15.93 -1.36 -20.77
C GLU A 215 -14.82 -1.79 -21.74
N LYS A 216 -14.22 -2.96 -21.54
CA LYS A 216 -13.22 -3.51 -22.47
C LYS A 216 -13.84 -3.92 -23.80
N VAL A 217 -15.06 -4.46 -23.79
CA VAL A 217 -15.80 -4.80 -25.00
C VAL A 217 -16.13 -3.52 -25.77
N GLU A 218 -16.65 -2.50 -25.10
CA GLU A 218 -16.92 -1.18 -25.72
C GLU A 218 -15.65 -0.55 -26.32
N LEU A 219 -14.52 -0.62 -25.61
CA LEU A 219 -13.24 -0.12 -26.12
C LEU A 219 -12.76 -0.88 -27.37
N VAL A 220 -13.04 -2.18 -27.46
CA VAL A 220 -12.72 -2.97 -28.65
C VAL A 220 -13.60 -2.55 -29.82
N GLU A 221 -14.91 -2.37 -29.60
CA GLU A 221 -15.84 -1.90 -30.64
C GLU A 221 -15.46 -0.51 -31.16
N VAL A 222 -15.19 0.45 -30.27
CA VAL A 222 -14.74 1.81 -30.65
C VAL A 222 -13.42 1.76 -31.42
N LYS A 223 -12.52 0.85 -31.05
CA LYS A 223 -11.25 0.68 -31.76
C LYS A 223 -11.46 0.12 -33.17
N GLU A 224 -12.36 -0.84 -33.33
CA GLU A 224 -12.72 -1.38 -34.65
C GLU A 224 -13.36 -0.32 -35.54
N GLU A 225 -14.22 0.55 -34.98
CA GLU A 225 -14.78 1.70 -35.70
C GLU A 225 -13.70 2.72 -36.11
N LEU A 226 -12.75 3.01 -35.23
CA LEU A 226 -11.64 3.90 -35.51
C LEU A 226 -10.75 3.35 -36.64
N ASP A 227 -10.44 2.06 -36.59
CA ASP A 227 -9.65 1.37 -37.62
C ASP A 227 -10.39 1.37 -38.97
N ALA A 228 -11.72 1.19 -38.98
CA ALA A 228 -12.54 1.29 -40.18
C ALA A 228 -12.53 2.71 -40.78
N LEU A 229 -12.63 3.75 -39.94
CA LEU A 229 -12.52 5.16 -40.35
C LEU A 229 -11.13 5.48 -40.91
N HIS A 230 -10.07 4.99 -40.27
CA HIS A 230 -8.70 5.14 -40.76
C HIS A 230 -8.54 4.52 -42.16
N LYS A 231 -9.01 3.28 -42.34
CA LYS A 231 -8.97 2.60 -43.63
C LYS A 231 -9.77 3.32 -44.72
N TRP A 232 -10.93 3.88 -44.36
CA TRP A 232 -11.73 4.69 -45.27
C TRP A 232 -11.00 5.98 -45.69
N LYS A 233 -10.37 6.66 -44.72
CA LYS A 233 -9.58 7.87 -44.97
C LYS A 233 -8.38 7.58 -45.88
N GLU A 234 -7.64 6.51 -45.62
CA GLU A 234 -6.51 6.09 -46.47
C GLU A 234 -6.97 5.81 -47.90
N ALA A 235 -8.04 5.02 -48.08
CA ALA A 235 -8.60 4.76 -49.41
C ALA A 235 -9.10 6.03 -50.13
N GLY A 236 -9.62 7.01 -49.38
CA GLY A 236 -10.02 8.31 -49.91
C GLY A 236 -8.83 9.17 -50.35
N VAL A 237 -7.75 9.18 -49.57
CA VAL A 237 -6.49 9.86 -49.90
C VAL A 237 -5.86 9.23 -51.13
N ASP A 238 -5.81 7.90 -51.22
CA ASP A 238 -5.25 7.19 -52.38
C ASP A 238 -6.01 7.51 -53.67
N LYS A 239 -7.36 7.55 -53.63
CA LYS A 239 -8.17 7.96 -54.79
C LYS A 239 -7.94 9.42 -55.19
N LEU A 240 -7.79 10.32 -54.22
CA LEU A 240 -7.47 11.72 -54.50
C LEU A 240 -6.08 11.85 -55.13
N LEU A 241 -5.11 11.10 -54.60
CA LEU A 241 -3.74 11.07 -55.12
C LEU A 241 -3.71 10.53 -56.56
N GLU A 242 -4.42 9.43 -56.82
CA GLU A 242 -4.54 8.82 -58.15
C GLU A 242 -5.18 9.80 -59.15
N ASN A 243 -6.28 10.46 -58.76
CA ASN A 243 -6.91 11.50 -59.58
C ASN A 243 -5.97 12.67 -59.87
N GLN A 244 -5.22 13.14 -58.86
CA GLN A 244 -4.25 14.23 -59.01
C GLN A 244 -3.11 13.83 -59.94
N VAL A 245 -2.56 12.61 -59.79
CA VAL A 245 -1.52 12.08 -60.66
C VAL A 245 -2.04 11.96 -62.10
N MET A 246 -3.27 11.49 -62.30
CA MET A 246 -3.88 11.43 -63.63
C MET A 246 -4.06 12.82 -64.25
N MET A 247 -4.49 13.81 -63.45
CA MET A 247 -4.65 15.19 -63.90
C MET A 247 -3.30 15.81 -64.28
N ASN A 248 -2.30 15.65 -63.43
CA ASN A 248 -0.94 16.12 -63.69
C ASN A 248 -0.35 15.45 -64.92
N ALA A 249 -0.56 14.14 -65.11
CA ALA A 249 -0.10 13.41 -66.30
C ALA A 249 -0.78 13.89 -67.59
N ARG A 250 -2.05 14.33 -67.53
CA ARG A 250 -2.72 14.97 -68.67
C ARG A 250 -2.13 16.34 -68.98
N GLN A 251 -1.91 17.16 -67.97
CA GLN A 251 -1.27 18.47 -68.13
C GLN A 251 0.14 18.34 -68.71
N LEU A 252 0.92 17.35 -68.24
CA LEU A 252 2.26 17.08 -68.74
C LEU A 252 2.26 16.73 -70.23
N ARG A 253 1.31 15.91 -70.70
CA ARG A 253 1.16 15.61 -72.14
C ARG A 253 0.80 16.83 -72.98
N VAL A 254 -0.05 17.73 -72.47
CA VAL A 254 -0.39 18.98 -73.16
C VAL A 254 0.85 19.86 -73.26
N LEU A 255 1.60 20.02 -72.17
CA LEU A 255 2.85 20.78 -72.16
C LEU A 255 3.92 20.14 -73.06
N GLU A 256 4.02 18.82 -73.12
CA GLU A 256 4.92 18.12 -74.04
C GLU A 256 4.55 18.38 -75.51
N MET A 257 3.25 18.36 -75.84
CA MET A 257 2.77 18.73 -77.18
C MET A 257 3.09 20.20 -77.53
N GLU A 258 2.80 21.13 -76.61
CA GLU A 258 3.13 22.55 -76.78
C GLU A 258 4.64 22.76 -76.93
N ASN A 259 5.46 22.02 -76.19
CA ASN A 259 6.91 22.11 -76.28
C ASN A 259 7.44 21.58 -77.62
N VAL A 260 6.83 20.51 -78.17
CA VAL A 260 7.14 20.04 -79.54
C VAL A 260 6.76 21.10 -80.58
N GLU A 261 5.62 21.77 -80.43
CA GLU A 261 5.21 22.87 -81.31
C GLU A 261 6.16 24.06 -81.20
N LEU A 262 6.53 24.47 -79.97
CA LEU A 262 7.49 25.53 -79.72
C LEU A 262 8.88 25.18 -80.27
N LEU A 263 9.36 23.95 -80.11
CA LEU A 263 10.62 23.51 -80.71
C LEU A 263 10.57 23.57 -82.24
N SER A 264 9.44 23.21 -82.84
CA SER A 264 9.24 23.33 -84.30
C SER A 264 9.20 24.79 -84.78
N ALA A 265 8.58 25.69 -84.00
CA ALA A 265 8.55 27.12 -84.26
C ALA A 265 9.92 27.77 -84.06
N ASN A 266 10.65 27.34 -83.03
CA ASN A 266 11.99 27.81 -82.74
C ASN A 266 13.00 27.34 -83.79
N ALA A 267 12.84 26.13 -84.34
CA ALA A 267 13.61 25.66 -85.50
C ALA A 267 13.36 26.54 -86.75
N ARG A 268 12.12 26.99 -86.97
CA ARG A 268 11.79 27.94 -88.06
C ARG A 268 12.40 29.33 -87.81
N LEU A 269 12.32 29.84 -86.59
CA LEU A 269 12.95 31.11 -86.21
C LEU A 269 14.47 31.04 -86.30
N LYS A 270 15.09 29.92 -85.91
CA LYS A 270 16.52 29.68 -86.04
C LYS A 270 16.96 29.67 -87.50
N ALA A 271 16.19 29.06 -88.41
CA ALA A 271 16.46 29.13 -89.85
C ALA A 271 16.39 30.57 -90.42
N VAL A 272 15.47 31.40 -89.91
CA VAL A 272 15.36 32.84 -90.26
C VAL A 272 16.50 33.66 -89.64
N SER A 273 16.88 33.34 -88.41
CA SER A 273 17.99 33.95 -87.68
C SER A 273 19.33 33.63 -88.34
N GLU A 274 19.58 32.38 -88.74
CA GLU A 274 20.81 31.98 -89.44
C GLU A 274 20.92 32.62 -90.83
N LYS A 275 19.79 32.88 -91.50
CA LYS A 275 19.74 33.66 -92.74
C LYS A 275 20.07 35.14 -92.52
N SER A 276 19.69 35.69 -91.37
CA SER A 276 20.00 37.06 -90.96
C SER A 276 21.44 37.20 -90.44
N GLN A 277 21.94 36.18 -89.73
CA GLN A 277 23.32 36.12 -89.21
C GLN A 277 24.34 36.01 -90.34
N ARG A 278 24.07 35.26 -91.42
CA ARG A 278 24.92 35.25 -92.63
C ARG A 278 24.98 36.62 -93.34
N SER A 279 23.98 37.48 -93.15
CA SER A 279 23.99 38.87 -93.63
C SER A 279 24.73 39.83 -92.67
N LEU A 280 24.81 39.49 -91.38
CA LEU A 280 25.49 40.27 -90.35
C LEU A 280 26.99 39.94 -90.29
N ASP A 281 27.37 38.67 -90.45
CA ASP A 281 28.75 38.17 -90.47
C ASP A 281 29.55 38.68 -91.70
N GLN A 282 28.87 39.15 -92.74
CA GLN A 282 29.48 39.87 -93.87
C GLN A 282 29.76 41.36 -93.55
N THR A 283 29.22 41.89 -92.44
CA THR A 283 29.40 43.28 -91.98
C THR A 283 30.23 43.41 -90.69
N THR A 284 30.45 42.33 -89.93
CA THR A 284 31.24 42.33 -88.69
C THR A 284 32.70 41.87 -88.86
N MET A 285 33.13 41.45 -90.06
CA MET A 285 34.56 41.20 -90.35
C MET A 285 35.43 42.48 -90.43
N GLU A 286 34.85 43.68 -90.37
CA GLU A 286 35.61 44.96 -90.40
C GLU A 286 35.73 45.66 -89.03
N ARG A 287 35.22 45.11 -87.91
CA ARG A 287 35.09 45.91 -86.67
C ARG A 287 35.86 45.46 -85.42
N ASP A 288 36.25 44.20 -85.24
CA ASP A 288 36.67 43.75 -83.89
C ASP A 288 38.16 43.40 -83.76
N GLY A 289 39.01 44.37 -84.14
CA GLY A 289 40.43 44.41 -83.81
C GLY A 289 40.77 45.11 -82.48
N TYR A 290 39.80 45.61 -81.70
CA TYR A 290 40.06 46.41 -80.50
C TYR A 290 39.01 46.23 -79.40
N GLN A 291 38.88 45.04 -78.81
CA GLN A 291 38.11 44.92 -77.56
C GLN A 291 38.40 43.70 -76.69
N ASN A 292 39.64 43.20 -76.70
CA ASN A 292 40.04 42.04 -75.88
C ASN A 292 40.95 42.33 -74.68
N ASP A 293 41.19 43.60 -74.32
CA ASP A 293 42.05 43.95 -73.17
C ASP A 293 41.33 44.52 -71.93
N ALA A 294 39.98 44.54 -71.89
CA ALA A 294 39.25 45.17 -70.78
C ALA A 294 38.73 44.22 -69.67
N ILE A 295 38.96 42.90 -69.78
CA ILE A 295 38.34 41.91 -68.87
C ILE A 295 39.27 41.51 -67.70
N ASN A 296 40.58 41.78 -67.78
CA ASN A 296 41.55 41.31 -66.79
C ASN A 296 41.80 42.22 -65.57
N ALA A 297 40.92 43.18 -65.28
CA ALA A 297 41.08 44.12 -64.16
C ALA A 297 39.93 44.10 -63.13
N ARG A 298 39.22 42.98 -62.96
CA ARG A 298 38.14 42.85 -61.96
C ARG A 298 38.36 41.79 -60.88
N ILE A 299 39.61 41.38 -60.67
CA ILE A 299 40.00 40.54 -59.53
C ILE A 299 41.00 41.33 -58.70
N ARG A 300 40.51 42.09 -57.72
CA ARG A 300 41.13 42.38 -56.41
C ARG A 300 40.31 43.44 -55.68
N ASN A 301 40.21 43.24 -54.36
CA ASN A 301 39.61 44.10 -53.33
C ASN A 301 38.09 44.00 -53.12
N LYS A 302 37.71 43.21 -52.11
CA LYS A 302 37.27 43.78 -50.81
C LYS A 302 37.12 42.68 -49.76
N HIS A 303 38.03 42.68 -48.78
CA HIS A 303 37.76 42.14 -47.46
C HIS A 303 36.72 43.02 -46.79
N ASN A 304 35.50 42.51 -46.68
CA ASN A 304 34.54 42.92 -45.67
C ASN A 304 34.11 41.63 -44.97
N THR A 305 34.38 41.53 -43.66
CA THR A 305 33.74 40.54 -42.79
C THR A 305 32.24 40.53 -43.07
N PRO A 306 31.64 39.39 -43.43
CA PRO A 306 30.21 39.35 -43.71
C PRO A 306 29.48 39.74 -42.43
N ARG A 307 28.66 40.78 -42.49
CA ARG A 307 27.59 40.93 -41.50
C ARG A 307 26.87 39.59 -41.49
N LEU A 308 26.76 38.96 -40.33
CA LEU A 308 25.86 37.81 -40.14
C LEU A 308 24.50 38.24 -40.70
N SER A 309 24.14 37.74 -41.88
CA SER A 309 22.79 37.92 -42.38
C SER A 309 21.87 37.38 -41.31
N ARG A 310 20.78 38.09 -41.03
CA ARG A 310 19.75 37.59 -40.14
C ARG A 310 19.37 36.23 -40.69
N ARG A 311 19.70 35.14 -39.97
CA ARG A 311 19.37 33.80 -40.42
C ARG A 311 17.87 33.63 -40.29
N TYR A 312 17.17 33.95 -41.35
CA TYR A 312 15.75 33.74 -41.56
C TYR A 312 15.45 32.26 -41.77
N GLY A 313 15.99 31.34 -40.96
CA GLY A 313 16.05 29.90 -41.26
C GLY A 313 14.77 29.34 -41.88
N VAL A 314 13.66 29.42 -41.16
CA VAL A 314 12.35 28.94 -41.61
C VAL A 314 11.73 29.83 -42.70
N LEU A 315 12.04 31.13 -42.71
CA LEU A 315 11.50 32.11 -43.67
C LEU A 315 12.23 32.07 -45.04
N ARG A 316 13.48 31.63 -45.08
CA ARG A 316 14.31 31.55 -46.29
C ARG A 316 13.95 30.35 -47.14
N ASP A 317 13.42 29.30 -46.52
CA ASP A 317 12.84 28.17 -47.21
C ASP A 317 11.49 28.54 -47.87
N MET A 318 10.90 29.69 -47.51
CA MET A 318 9.57 30.12 -47.94
C MET A 318 9.54 31.40 -48.80
N LEU A 319 10.55 32.28 -48.66
CA LEU A 319 10.64 33.56 -49.36
C LEU A 319 11.93 33.61 -50.18
N ASP A 320 11.83 34.13 -51.41
CA ASP A 320 13.00 34.43 -52.22
C ASP A 320 13.82 35.61 -51.63
N ASP A 321 15.09 35.73 -52.04
CA ASP A 321 15.99 36.75 -51.50
C ASP A 321 15.48 38.20 -51.75
N GLN A 322 14.64 38.44 -52.78
CA GLN A 322 14.04 39.75 -53.05
C GLN A 322 12.94 40.09 -52.03
N LYS A 323 12.07 39.12 -51.72
CA LYS A 323 11.04 39.23 -50.68
C LYS A 323 11.66 39.31 -49.29
N ILE A 324 12.74 38.59 -49.02
CA ILE A 324 13.49 38.74 -47.77
C ILE A 324 14.04 40.16 -47.63
N ALA A 325 14.54 40.76 -48.70
CA ALA A 325 15.03 42.14 -48.68
C ALA A 325 13.90 43.16 -48.40
N LEU A 326 12.72 42.98 -49.00
CA LEU A 326 11.53 43.79 -48.70
C LEU A 326 11.08 43.61 -47.25
N PHE A 327 11.13 42.38 -46.74
CA PHE A 327 10.81 42.07 -45.35
C PHE A 327 11.81 42.71 -44.37
N ASP A 328 13.10 42.70 -44.71
CA ASP A 328 14.15 43.38 -43.96
C ASP A 328 13.94 44.90 -43.94
N ASN A 329 13.56 45.48 -45.07
CA ASN A 329 13.23 46.90 -45.17
C ASN A 329 12.00 47.26 -44.33
N ALA A 330 10.96 46.43 -44.33
CA ALA A 330 9.76 46.61 -43.51
C ALA A 330 10.10 46.64 -42.01
N LEU A 331 10.93 45.68 -41.56
CA LEU A 331 11.41 45.62 -40.18
C LEU A 331 12.32 46.82 -39.85
N ALA A 332 13.13 47.28 -40.80
CA ALA A 332 13.99 48.44 -40.62
C ALA A 332 13.19 49.76 -40.50
N GLN A 333 12.08 49.87 -41.23
CA GLN A 333 11.13 50.98 -41.16
C GLN A 333 10.22 50.92 -39.91
N ARG A 334 10.44 49.94 -39.01
CA ARG A 334 9.67 49.73 -37.78
C ARG A 334 8.18 49.51 -38.03
N VAL A 335 7.83 48.85 -39.14
CA VAL A 335 6.45 48.43 -39.38
C VAL A 335 6.01 47.51 -38.24
N ASP A 336 4.86 47.79 -37.64
CA ASP A 336 4.34 46.99 -36.53
C ASP A 336 4.19 45.51 -36.95
N LEU A 337 4.67 44.59 -36.10
CA LEU A 337 4.78 43.17 -36.45
C LEU A 337 3.40 42.56 -36.77
N ASN A 338 2.36 42.98 -36.06
CA ASN A 338 0.99 42.50 -36.32
C ASN A 338 0.48 43.01 -37.67
N THR A 339 0.80 44.25 -38.01
CA THR A 339 0.47 44.85 -39.32
C THR A 339 1.17 44.10 -40.45
N LEU A 340 2.45 43.76 -40.27
CA LEU A 340 3.21 42.96 -41.22
C LEU A 340 2.61 41.56 -41.40
N ILE A 341 2.21 40.89 -40.33
CA ILE A 341 1.58 39.56 -40.39
C ILE A 341 0.26 39.61 -41.14
N GLU A 342 -0.57 40.60 -40.81
CA GLU A 342 -1.87 40.76 -41.47
C GLU A 342 -1.70 40.95 -42.97
N ILE A 343 -0.77 41.81 -43.41
CA ILE A 343 -0.49 42.04 -44.83
C ILE A 343 0.03 40.76 -45.50
N VAL A 344 0.97 40.07 -44.87
CA VAL A 344 1.68 38.92 -45.47
C VAL A 344 0.85 37.63 -45.48
N THR A 345 -0.11 37.50 -44.57
CA THR A 345 -0.98 36.31 -44.46
C THR A 345 -2.34 36.48 -45.13
N ASP A 346 -2.77 37.71 -45.40
CA ASP A 346 -4.08 37.98 -46.00
C ASP A 346 -4.08 37.80 -47.52
N GLU A 347 -4.59 36.64 -47.94
CA GLU A 347 -4.71 36.28 -49.34
C GLU A 347 -5.71 37.16 -50.11
N GLN A 348 -6.71 37.73 -49.42
CA GLN A 348 -7.74 38.54 -50.06
C GLN A 348 -7.16 39.83 -50.66
N LEU A 349 -5.97 40.25 -50.20
CA LEU A 349 -5.27 41.44 -50.66
C LEU A 349 -4.43 41.21 -51.92
N VAL A 350 -4.03 39.96 -52.22
CA VAL A 350 -3.08 39.64 -53.31
C VAL A 350 -3.49 40.22 -54.67
N PRO A 351 -4.75 40.08 -55.13
CA PRO A 351 -5.18 40.60 -56.44
C PRO A 351 -5.09 42.13 -56.54
N TYR A 352 -5.02 42.82 -55.41
CA TYR A 352 -5.10 44.26 -55.31
C TYR A 352 -3.77 44.94 -54.95
N THR A 353 -2.71 44.16 -54.76
CA THR A 353 -1.36 44.64 -54.38
C THR A 353 -0.81 45.71 -55.30
N ALA A 354 -1.08 45.62 -56.61
CA ALA A 354 -0.67 46.62 -57.59
C ALA A 354 -1.37 47.99 -57.43
N HIS A 355 -2.44 48.04 -56.64
CA HIS A 355 -3.20 49.24 -56.31
C HIS A 355 -2.93 49.74 -54.88
N MET A 356 -1.94 49.15 -54.19
CA MET A 356 -1.56 49.60 -52.86
C MET A 356 -0.88 50.98 -52.95
N GLY A 357 -1.37 51.95 -52.18
CA GLY A 357 -0.85 53.32 -52.19
C GLY A 357 -1.20 54.14 -53.43
N ILE A 358 -2.24 53.74 -54.17
CA ILE A 358 -2.65 54.45 -55.40
C ILE A 358 -3.23 55.85 -55.11
N LEU A 359 -3.79 56.07 -53.92
CA LEU A 359 -4.29 57.36 -53.49
C LEU A 359 -3.25 58.11 -52.66
N PRO A 360 -2.75 59.26 -53.13
CA PRO A 360 -1.89 60.10 -52.31
C PRO A 360 -2.71 60.73 -51.17
N GLU A 361 -2.12 60.76 -49.98
CA GLU A 361 -2.71 61.49 -48.85
C GLU A 361 -2.62 63.00 -49.10
N THR A 362 -3.76 63.68 -49.01
CA THR A 362 -3.87 65.14 -49.17
C THR A 362 -4.61 65.71 -47.96
N ASP A 363 -4.50 67.02 -47.74
CA ASP A 363 -5.22 67.68 -46.64
C ASP A 363 -6.74 67.50 -46.76
N GLU A 364 -7.25 67.33 -47.98
CA GLU A 364 -8.67 67.09 -48.27
C GLU A 364 -9.09 65.61 -48.17
N LEU A 365 -8.15 64.68 -48.36
CA LEU A 365 -8.38 63.24 -48.37
C LEU A 365 -7.31 62.51 -47.53
N ASN A 366 -7.67 62.23 -46.28
CA ASN A 366 -6.91 61.37 -45.38
C ASN A 366 -7.66 60.05 -45.13
N SER A 367 -7.01 59.11 -44.45
CA SER A 367 -7.58 57.78 -44.17
C SER A 367 -8.92 57.84 -43.42
N ALA A 368 -9.06 58.76 -42.46
CA ALA A 368 -10.30 58.96 -41.71
C ALA A 368 -11.44 59.46 -42.60
N LYS A 369 -11.14 60.40 -43.51
CA LYS A 369 -12.14 60.95 -44.43
C LYS A 369 -12.56 59.94 -45.49
N LEU A 370 -11.61 59.17 -46.03
CA LEU A 370 -11.92 58.10 -46.96
C LEU A 370 -12.77 57.01 -46.30
N GLN A 371 -12.45 56.65 -45.05
CA GLN A 371 -13.24 55.71 -44.25
C GLN A 371 -14.68 56.21 -44.04
N GLU A 372 -14.85 57.49 -43.66
CA GLU A 372 -16.17 58.12 -43.51
C GLU A 372 -16.99 58.08 -44.82
N ILE A 373 -16.35 58.38 -45.96
CA ILE A 373 -17.01 58.33 -47.28
C ILE A 373 -17.45 56.91 -47.62
N LEU A 374 -16.61 55.91 -47.33
CA LEU A 374 -16.92 54.50 -47.58
C LEU A 374 -18.04 53.98 -46.68
N ASP A 375 -18.06 54.38 -45.41
CA ASP A 375 -19.11 54.02 -44.45
C ASP A 375 -20.47 54.61 -44.83
N HIS A 376 -20.48 55.81 -45.44
CA HIS A 376 -21.70 56.43 -45.95
C HIS A 376 -22.13 55.94 -47.35
N GLY A 377 -21.27 55.21 -48.07
CA GLY A 377 -21.55 54.71 -49.41
C GLY A 377 -21.78 55.81 -50.45
N ASP A 378 -21.22 57.02 -50.24
CA ASP A 378 -21.44 58.15 -51.14
C ASP A 378 -20.53 58.09 -52.36
N ARG A 379 -21.06 57.49 -53.44
CA ARG A 379 -20.39 57.38 -54.73
C ARG A 379 -19.98 58.73 -55.32
N SER A 380 -20.82 59.76 -55.17
CA SER A 380 -20.53 61.09 -55.74
C SER A 380 -19.36 61.78 -55.04
N SER A 381 -19.12 61.45 -53.77
CA SER A 381 -17.93 61.89 -53.05
C SER A 381 -16.68 61.12 -53.46
N LEU A 382 -16.76 59.80 -53.72
CA LEU A 382 -15.62 59.02 -54.21
C LEU A 382 -15.15 59.43 -55.62
N GLU A 383 -16.09 59.75 -56.51
CA GLU A 383 -15.79 60.20 -57.88
C GLU A 383 -15.00 61.53 -57.93
N LYS A 384 -14.97 62.31 -56.84
CA LYS A 384 -14.14 63.53 -56.74
C LYS A 384 -12.65 63.24 -56.54
N TYR A 385 -12.34 62.11 -55.92
CA TYR A 385 -10.99 61.78 -55.46
C TYR A 385 -10.33 60.65 -56.25
N MET A 386 -11.11 59.88 -57.00
CA MET A 386 -10.65 58.64 -57.65
C MET A 386 -11.07 58.63 -59.12
N ASP A 387 -10.18 58.17 -60.00
CA ASP A 387 -10.55 57.93 -61.39
C ASP A 387 -11.49 56.71 -61.50
N ALA A 388 -12.20 56.60 -62.63
CA ALA A 388 -13.16 55.51 -62.85
C ALA A 388 -12.53 54.12 -62.71
N LYS A 389 -11.24 53.99 -63.01
CA LYS A 389 -10.49 52.73 -62.89
C LYS A 389 -10.26 52.35 -61.42
N THR A 390 -9.82 53.28 -60.59
CA THR A 390 -9.57 53.02 -59.16
C THR A 390 -10.89 52.84 -58.40
N LEU A 391 -11.95 53.56 -58.80
CA LEU A 391 -13.30 53.35 -58.28
C LEU A 391 -13.80 51.92 -58.55
N LEU A 392 -13.55 51.38 -59.75
CA LEU A 392 -13.90 50.00 -60.09
C LEU A 392 -13.12 48.99 -59.24
N VAL A 393 -11.83 49.24 -58.99
CA VAL A 393 -11.01 48.40 -58.11
C VAL A 393 -11.55 48.41 -56.68
N LEU A 394 -11.92 49.59 -56.15
CA LEU A 394 -12.53 49.75 -54.84
C LEU A 394 -13.85 48.98 -54.73
N LEU A 395 -14.72 49.10 -55.73
CA LEU A 395 -15.99 48.36 -55.76
C LEU A 395 -15.76 46.85 -55.81
N ASN A 396 -14.76 46.38 -56.56
CA ASN A 396 -14.39 44.98 -56.57
C ASN A 396 -13.88 44.52 -55.20
N MET A 397 -13.02 45.29 -54.52
CA MET A 397 -12.55 44.97 -53.16
C MET A 397 -13.73 44.81 -52.19
N LEU A 398 -14.67 45.77 -52.18
CA LEU A 398 -15.86 45.70 -51.32
C LEU A 398 -16.76 44.51 -51.69
N HIS A 399 -16.93 44.24 -52.98
CA HIS A 399 -17.72 43.09 -53.46
C HIS A 399 -17.11 41.75 -53.03
N HIS A 400 -15.78 41.67 -52.98
CA HIS A 400 -15.05 40.51 -52.48
C HIS A 400 -15.00 40.43 -50.94
N GLY A 401 -15.72 41.30 -50.23
CA GLY A 401 -15.91 41.24 -48.79
C GLY A 401 -14.74 41.81 -47.97
N LEU A 402 -13.86 42.61 -48.57
CA LEU A 402 -12.82 43.30 -47.81
C LEU A 402 -13.48 44.35 -46.90
N ASN A 403 -13.07 44.35 -45.62
CA ASN A 403 -13.46 45.38 -44.67
C ASN A 403 -13.00 46.75 -45.17
N THR A 404 -13.83 47.79 -44.99
CA THR A 404 -13.52 49.17 -45.33
C THR A 404 -12.17 49.62 -44.80
N ASP A 405 -11.77 49.23 -43.58
CA ASP A 405 -10.45 49.57 -43.01
C ASP A 405 -9.29 48.99 -43.84
N LYS A 406 -9.45 47.76 -44.35
CA LYS A 406 -8.48 47.12 -45.24
C LYS A 406 -8.45 47.79 -46.60
N VAL A 407 -9.61 48.18 -47.12
CA VAL A 407 -9.73 48.92 -48.40
C VAL A 407 -9.06 50.28 -48.31
N VAL A 408 -9.30 51.03 -47.23
CA VAL A 408 -8.64 52.30 -46.94
C VAL A 408 -7.12 52.11 -46.81
N THR A 409 -6.71 51.12 -46.02
CA THR A 409 -5.30 50.78 -45.83
C THR A 409 -4.60 50.44 -47.16
N MET A 410 -5.25 49.65 -48.01
CA MET A 410 -4.76 49.31 -49.35
C MET A 410 -4.63 50.55 -50.22
N LEU A 411 -5.72 51.29 -50.42
CA LEU A 411 -5.75 52.41 -51.37
C LEU A 411 -4.81 53.54 -50.96
N MET A 412 -4.75 53.86 -49.67
CA MET A 412 -3.86 54.92 -49.16
C MET A 412 -2.43 54.43 -48.95
N GLY A 413 -2.19 53.11 -48.98
CA GLY A 413 -0.88 52.52 -48.71
C GLY A 413 -0.38 52.84 -47.31
N ARG A 414 -1.28 53.10 -46.35
CA ARG A 414 -0.92 53.51 -44.99
C ARG A 414 -1.74 52.78 -43.94
N LYS A 415 -1.07 52.32 -42.88
CA LYS A 415 -1.72 51.78 -41.67
C LYS A 415 -1.12 52.43 -40.44
N ARG A 416 -1.97 53.05 -39.62
CA ARG A 416 -1.55 53.78 -38.40
C ARG A 416 -0.43 54.81 -38.66
N GLY A 417 -0.46 55.48 -39.82
CA GLY A 417 0.51 56.50 -40.20
C GLY A 417 1.84 55.98 -40.77
N GLN A 418 2.00 54.67 -40.92
CA GLN A 418 3.17 54.08 -41.59
C GLN A 418 2.85 53.80 -43.06
N ASP A 419 3.75 54.20 -43.96
CA ASP A 419 3.67 53.85 -45.38
C ASP A 419 4.04 52.38 -45.57
N ILE A 420 3.12 51.63 -46.14
CA ILE A 420 3.22 50.19 -46.42
C ILE A 420 3.16 49.90 -47.91
N SER A 421 3.17 50.93 -48.77
CA SER A 421 3.01 50.77 -50.23
C SER A 421 4.07 49.85 -50.84
N GLU A 422 5.28 49.85 -50.29
CA GLU A 422 6.39 48.98 -50.72
C GLU A 422 6.21 47.50 -50.32
N LEU A 423 5.25 47.19 -49.43
CA LEU A 423 5.00 45.84 -48.92
C LEU A 423 4.01 45.03 -49.78
N GLY A 424 3.41 45.64 -50.80
CA GLY A 424 2.50 44.97 -51.74
C GLY A 424 3.03 43.62 -52.27
N PRO A 425 4.31 43.49 -52.67
CA PRO A 425 4.87 42.21 -53.13
C PRO A 425 4.96 41.12 -52.06
N LEU A 426 4.82 41.46 -50.77
CA LEU A 426 4.84 40.50 -49.66
C LEU A 426 3.44 39.95 -49.32
N CYS A 427 2.36 40.53 -49.86
CA CYS A 427 1.01 40.07 -49.57
C CYS A 427 0.81 38.62 -49.99
N GLY A 428 0.17 37.84 -49.10
CA GLY A 428 -0.13 36.42 -49.34
C GLY A 428 1.08 35.49 -49.48
N CYS A 429 2.32 35.98 -49.27
CA CYS A 429 3.52 35.15 -49.43
C CYS A 429 3.63 34.02 -48.40
N LEU A 430 2.95 34.12 -47.24
CA LEU A 430 2.95 33.11 -46.19
C LEU A 430 1.54 32.51 -45.98
N LYS A 431 0.77 32.40 -47.07
CA LYS A 431 -0.58 31.82 -47.07
C LYS A 431 -0.61 30.46 -46.35
N GLY A 432 -1.60 30.29 -45.48
CA GLY A 432 -1.87 29.03 -44.78
C GLY A 432 -1.08 28.83 -43.48
N MET A 433 -0.15 29.72 -43.14
CA MET A 433 0.50 29.70 -41.83
C MET A 433 -0.37 30.36 -40.77
N LYS A 434 -0.49 29.70 -39.61
CA LYS A 434 -1.17 30.29 -38.46
C LYS A 434 -0.33 31.43 -37.89
N PRO A 435 -0.95 32.58 -37.54
CA PRO A 435 -0.26 33.68 -36.87
C PRO A 435 0.52 33.25 -35.62
N GLU A 436 0.02 32.27 -34.86
CA GLU A 436 0.69 31.77 -33.65
C GLU A 436 2.06 31.13 -33.93
N SER A 437 2.23 30.49 -35.09
CA SER A 437 3.51 29.87 -35.49
C SER A 437 4.47 30.88 -36.09
N LEU A 438 3.93 31.94 -36.72
CA LEU A 438 4.69 32.98 -37.39
C LEU A 438 5.25 34.02 -36.40
N MET A 439 4.45 34.37 -35.39
CA MET A 439 4.77 35.38 -34.38
C MET A 439 6.13 35.14 -33.67
N PRO A 440 6.47 33.94 -33.19
CA PRO A 440 7.76 33.67 -32.56
C PRO A 440 8.93 33.88 -33.53
N VAL A 441 8.78 33.44 -34.79
CA VAL A 441 9.83 33.56 -35.81
C VAL A 441 10.06 35.02 -36.17
N LEU A 442 8.98 35.78 -36.34
CA LEU A 442 9.02 37.20 -36.65
C LEU A 442 9.51 38.06 -35.50
N LYS A 443 9.15 37.71 -34.27
CA LYS A 443 9.67 38.36 -33.07
C LYS A 443 11.18 38.18 -32.97
N VAL A 444 11.68 36.96 -33.19
CA VAL A 444 13.12 36.68 -33.21
C VAL A 444 13.83 37.41 -34.37
N ALA A 445 13.20 37.50 -35.55
CA ALA A 445 13.73 38.24 -36.69
C ALA A 445 13.80 39.76 -36.44
N ALA A 446 12.79 40.33 -35.79
CA ALA A 446 12.71 41.75 -35.44
C ALA A 446 13.71 42.15 -34.35
N MET A 447 14.09 41.23 -33.47
CA MET A 447 15.07 41.49 -32.42
C MET A 447 16.45 41.83 -33.00
N SER A 448 17.10 42.82 -32.37
CA SER A 448 18.48 43.14 -32.68
C SER A 448 19.39 41.93 -32.41
N ASN A 449 20.55 41.87 -33.06
CA ASN A 449 21.51 40.78 -32.83
C ASN A 449 21.94 40.72 -31.34
N GLN A 450 22.00 41.88 -30.68
CA GLN A 450 22.36 41.97 -29.26
C GLN A 450 21.25 41.42 -28.34
N GLU A 451 19.99 41.72 -28.64
CA GLU A 451 18.84 41.17 -27.90
C GLU A 451 18.70 39.66 -28.12
N ARG A 452 18.85 39.18 -29.37
CA ARG A 452 18.86 37.73 -29.65
C ARG A 452 19.94 37.00 -28.88
N PHE A 453 21.14 37.59 -28.81
CA PHE A 453 22.24 37.02 -28.05
C PHE A 453 21.95 37.00 -26.55
N ARG A 454 21.36 38.07 -25.99
CA ARG A 454 20.93 38.09 -24.58
C ARG A 454 19.86 37.05 -24.29
N GLU A 455 18.82 36.95 -25.12
CA GLU A 455 17.76 35.95 -24.94
C GLU A 455 18.31 34.52 -25.01
N LEU A 456 19.24 34.26 -25.93
CA LEU A 456 19.94 32.97 -26.00
C LEU A 456 20.79 32.72 -24.75
N GLN A 457 21.52 33.71 -24.25
CA GLN A 457 22.26 33.59 -22.99
C GLN A 457 21.35 33.34 -21.79
N ASP A 458 20.19 34.00 -21.74
CA ASP A 458 19.22 33.82 -20.66
C ASP A 458 18.56 32.44 -20.72
N LYS A 459 18.24 31.94 -21.93
CA LYS A 459 17.77 30.55 -22.13
C LYS A 459 18.82 29.52 -21.73
N ILE A 460 20.09 29.74 -22.09
CA ILE A 460 21.19 28.86 -21.68
C ILE A 460 21.33 28.85 -20.15
N LYS A 461 21.27 30.01 -19.50
CA LYS A 461 21.32 30.09 -18.03
C LYS A 461 20.13 29.41 -17.35
N ALA A 462 18.93 29.60 -17.88
CA ALA A 462 17.72 28.94 -17.37
C ALA A 462 17.85 27.41 -17.49
N GLN A 463 18.24 26.91 -18.66
CA GLN A 463 18.47 25.48 -18.87
C GLN A 463 19.59 24.93 -17.97
N GLN A 464 20.66 25.69 -17.74
CA GLN A 464 21.72 25.28 -16.80
C GLN A 464 21.22 25.24 -15.35
N SER A 465 20.37 26.19 -14.93
CA SER A 465 19.73 26.18 -13.62
C SER A 465 18.83 24.94 -13.45
N ASP A 466 18.03 24.61 -14.47
CA ASP A 466 17.14 23.45 -14.45
C ASP A 466 17.93 22.14 -14.40
N ILE A 467 19.01 22.02 -15.19
CA ILE A 467 19.91 20.86 -15.16
C ILE A 467 20.52 20.70 -13.76
N THR A 468 20.95 21.79 -13.14
CA THR A 468 21.54 21.76 -11.79
C THR A 468 20.50 21.37 -10.74
N GLY A 469 19.26 21.86 -10.86
CA GLY A 469 18.15 21.47 -10.00
C GLY A 469 17.79 19.99 -10.13
N LEU A 470 17.71 19.47 -11.36
CA LEU A 470 17.44 18.05 -11.62
C LEU A 470 18.57 17.15 -11.10
N GLN A 471 19.84 17.57 -11.26
CA GLN A 471 20.98 16.85 -10.69
C GLN A 471 20.91 16.79 -9.15
N GLY A 472 20.47 17.87 -8.49
CA GLY A 472 20.22 17.89 -7.05
C GLY A 472 19.12 16.91 -6.61
N SER A 473 17.99 16.89 -7.33
CA SER A 473 16.89 15.96 -7.04
C SER A 473 17.29 14.49 -7.24
N VAL A 474 18.08 14.19 -8.27
CA VAL A 474 18.61 12.83 -8.50
C VAL A 474 19.54 12.42 -7.34
N ALA A 475 20.46 13.29 -6.92
CA ALA A 475 21.33 13.01 -5.79
C ALA A 475 20.57 12.79 -4.47
N GLN A 476 19.48 13.54 -4.25
CA GLN A 476 18.62 13.36 -3.10
C GLN A 476 17.92 11.98 -3.13
N LEU A 477 17.31 11.62 -4.26
CA LEU A 477 16.64 10.31 -4.42
C LEU A 477 17.61 9.13 -4.28
N GLU A 478 18.83 9.26 -4.82
CA GLU A 478 19.88 8.24 -4.63
C GLU A 478 20.29 8.09 -3.16
N SER A 479 20.34 9.20 -2.41
CA SER A 479 20.65 9.16 -0.97
C SER A 479 19.52 8.55 -0.15
N GLU A 480 18.26 8.82 -0.48
CA GLU A 480 17.08 8.24 0.15
C GLU A 480 16.96 6.75 -0.13
N LYS A 481 17.22 6.34 -1.39
CA LYS A 481 17.26 4.93 -1.77
C LYS A 481 18.34 4.17 -1.01
N LYS A 482 19.54 4.75 -0.91
CA LYS A 482 20.63 4.13 -0.14
C LYS A 482 20.30 4.00 1.34
N ALA A 483 19.66 5.00 1.94
CA ALA A 483 19.20 4.93 3.33
C ALA A 483 18.12 3.85 3.54
N ALA A 484 17.21 3.68 2.58
CA ALA A 484 16.20 2.62 2.60
C ALA A 484 16.84 1.23 2.48
N ASP A 485 17.80 1.05 1.57
CA ASP A 485 18.54 -0.20 1.39
C ASP A 485 19.33 -0.57 2.67
N ASP A 486 20.02 0.40 3.28
CA ASP A 486 20.75 0.23 4.55
C ASP A 486 19.80 -0.14 5.71
N GLU A 487 18.57 0.39 5.72
CA GLU A 487 17.56 0.05 6.74
C GLU A 487 16.96 -1.35 6.53
N GLU A 488 16.73 -1.77 5.28
CA GLU A 488 16.33 -3.14 4.97
C GLU A 488 17.42 -4.14 5.34
N GLU A 489 18.68 -3.85 5.08
CA GLU A 489 19.81 -4.70 5.46
C GLU A 489 19.89 -4.85 6.99
N ARG A 490 19.67 -3.76 7.75
CA ARG A 490 19.57 -3.83 9.22
C ARG A 490 18.40 -4.68 9.69
N LYS A 491 17.23 -4.56 9.05
CA LYS A 491 16.05 -5.38 9.37
C LYS A 491 16.29 -6.86 9.06
N GLN A 492 16.94 -7.18 7.95
CA GLN A 492 17.32 -8.55 7.60
C GLN A 492 18.35 -9.12 8.58
N ALA A 493 19.41 -8.37 8.89
CA ALA A 493 20.41 -8.78 9.89
C ALA A 493 19.79 -8.99 11.28
N HIS A 494 18.79 -8.20 11.66
CA HIS A 494 18.07 -8.41 12.93
C HIS A 494 17.17 -9.66 12.88
N ARG A 495 16.50 -9.94 11.76
CA ARG A 495 15.74 -11.17 11.55
C ARG A 495 16.63 -12.41 11.60
N GLU A 496 17.83 -12.35 11.04
CA GLU A 496 18.78 -13.46 11.09
C GLU A 496 19.33 -13.70 12.50
N LYS A 497 19.64 -12.65 13.26
CA LYS A 497 20.06 -12.77 14.66
C LYS A 497 18.98 -13.33 15.59
N ASN A 498 17.71 -13.10 15.26
CA ASN A 498 16.56 -13.58 16.05
C ASN A 498 15.96 -14.90 15.53
N LYS A 499 16.49 -15.51 14.46
CA LYS A 499 16.13 -16.88 14.12
C LYS A 499 16.61 -17.78 15.26
N VAL A 500 15.67 -18.28 16.05
CA VAL A 500 15.90 -19.32 17.06
C VAL A 500 16.42 -20.54 16.32
N VAL A 501 17.74 -20.69 16.24
CA VAL A 501 18.38 -21.82 15.58
C VAL A 501 17.95 -23.07 16.34
N THR A 502 17.04 -23.84 15.75
CA THR A 502 16.57 -25.09 16.34
C THR A 502 17.73 -26.06 16.45
N PRO A 503 17.79 -26.89 17.51
CA PRO A 503 18.81 -27.92 17.67
C PRO A 503 18.98 -28.80 16.43
N LEU A 504 17.89 -29.03 15.67
CA LEU A 504 17.90 -29.71 14.38
C LEU A 504 18.75 -29.01 13.30
N HIS A 505 18.70 -27.68 13.18
CA HIS A 505 19.55 -26.96 12.22
C HIS A 505 21.03 -27.04 12.60
N LYS A 506 21.33 -26.87 13.90
CA LYS A 506 22.71 -27.10 14.41
C LYS A 506 23.19 -28.53 14.20
N PHE A 507 22.28 -29.51 14.20
CA PHE A 507 22.61 -30.89 13.89
C PHE A 507 22.92 -31.02 12.39
N LEU A 508 22.06 -30.55 11.50
CA LEU A 508 22.25 -30.65 10.05
C LEU A 508 23.51 -29.94 9.52
N ASP A 509 23.93 -28.85 10.16
CA ASP A 509 25.14 -28.08 9.80
C ASP A 509 26.47 -28.72 10.28
N ILE A 510 26.43 -29.80 11.07
CA ILE A 510 27.64 -30.55 11.41
C ILE A 510 28.11 -31.28 10.16
N ASP A 511 29.37 -31.09 9.75
CA ASP A 511 29.92 -31.76 8.57
C ASP A 511 30.08 -33.27 8.86
N TRP A 512 29.08 -34.03 8.41
CA TRP A 512 28.85 -35.44 8.79
C TRP A 512 29.86 -36.44 8.22
N LYS A 513 30.75 -35.99 7.32
CA LYS A 513 31.70 -36.86 6.61
C LYS A 513 32.59 -37.68 7.52
N ASP A 514 32.90 -37.17 8.72
CA ASP A 514 33.84 -37.82 9.65
C ASP A 514 33.16 -38.44 10.89
N THR A 515 31.83 -38.28 11.06
CA THR A 515 31.16 -38.57 12.35
C THR A 515 29.94 -39.48 12.27
N PHE A 516 29.41 -39.79 11.08
CA PHE A 516 28.27 -40.72 10.96
C PHE A 516 28.71 -42.14 10.60
N ILE A 517 28.62 -43.04 11.58
CA ILE A 517 28.67 -44.49 11.38
C ILE A 517 27.24 -44.99 11.62
N GLY A 518 26.53 -45.34 10.54
CA GLY A 518 25.10 -45.70 10.53
C GLY A 518 24.69 -46.92 11.37
N MET A 519 23.38 -47.09 11.57
CA MET A 519 22.78 -48.17 12.36
C MET A 519 22.20 -49.31 11.50
N GLY A 520 22.73 -50.52 11.68
CA GLY A 520 21.98 -51.76 11.55
C GLY A 520 21.84 -52.33 10.13
N THR A 521 21.75 -53.65 10.03
CA THR A 521 21.70 -54.41 8.77
C THR A 521 20.29 -54.72 8.28
N ALA A 522 19.25 -54.23 8.96
CA ALA A 522 17.87 -54.57 8.66
C ALA A 522 17.45 -54.12 7.24
N GLY A 523 16.57 -54.90 6.61
CA GLY A 523 16.22 -54.77 5.18
C GLY A 523 15.56 -53.44 4.83
N ASP A 524 14.84 -52.87 5.79
CA ASP A 524 14.04 -51.65 5.78
C ASP A 524 14.83 -50.35 6.05
N VAL A 525 16.09 -50.46 6.48
CA VAL A 525 16.95 -49.28 6.70
C VAL A 525 17.56 -48.81 5.36
N PRO A 526 17.54 -47.51 5.02
CA PRO A 526 18.19 -47.01 3.80
C PRO A 526 19.67 -47.40 3.70
N LYS A 527 20.16 -47.78 2.52
CA LYS A 527 21.51 -48.35 2.31
C LYS A 527 22.65 -47.49 2.90
N PHE A 528 22.51 -46.16 2.91
CA PHE A 528 23.52 -45.23 3.45
C PHE A 528 23.59 -45.19 4.99
N LEU A 529 22.64 -45.83 5.69
CA LEU A 529 22.60 -45.92 7.15
C LEU A 529 22.97 -47.32 7.66
N LYS A 530 23.32 -48.29 6.81
CA LYS A 530 23.62 -49.66 7.27
C LYS A 530 25.07 -49.82 7.71
N THR A 531 25.33 -50.11 8.99
CA THR A 531 26.67 -50.53 9.47
C THR A 531 26.59 -51.57 10.59
N ASN A 532 27.66 -52.38 10.71
CA ASN A 532 27.80 -53.42 11.72
C ASN A 532 28.44 -52.96 13.04
N ALA A 533 28.77 -51.67 13.19
CA ALA A 533 29.50 -51.16 14.36
C ALA A 533 28.57 -50.62 15.46
N LYS A 534 28.94 -50.82 16.73
CA LYS A 534 28.20 -50.31 17.89
C LYS A 534 28.48 -48.82 18.08
N VAL A 535 27.50 -47.97 17.79
CA VAL A 535 27.64 -46.51 17.81
C VAL A 535 27.64 -45.97 19.25
N ARG A 536 28.64 -45.16 19.61
CA ARG A 536 28.65 -44.34 20.83
C ARG A 536 28.69 -42.87 20.42
N ASN A 537 27.61 -42.14 20.66
CA ASN A 537 27.58 -40.70 20.43
C ASN A 537 28.44 -40.00 21.51
N ARG A 538 29.67 -39.62 21.17
CA ARG A 538 30.71 -39.19 22.13
C ARG A 538 30.63 -37.70 22.48
N GLN A 539 29.80 -36.90 21.80
CA GLN A 539 29.81 -35.43 21.92
C GLN A 539 28.45 -34.76 22.13
N MET A 540 27.33 -35.51 22.15
CA MET A 540 26.04 -34.94 22.56
C MET A 540 25.68 -35.35 23.98
N VAL A 541 25.35 -34.36 24.82
CA VAL A 541 24.83 -34.61 26.16
C VAL A 541 23.46 -35.29 26.03
N LYS A 542 23.16 -36.26 26.90
CA LYS A 542 21.91 -37.05 26.88
C LYS A 542 20.64 -36.19 26.69
N ARG A 543 20.58 -35.03 27.36
CA ARG A 543 19.47 -34.08 27.26
C ARG A 543 19.25 -33.55 25.84
N ASP A 544 20.32 -33.30 25.09
CA ASP A 544 20.24 -32.75 23.74
C ASP A 544 19.89 -33.84 22.72
N VAL A 545 20.35 -35.08 22.96
CA VAL A 545 19.92 -36.24 22.18
C VAL A 545 18.43 -36.48 22.35
N GLU A 546 17.91 -36.40 23.58
CA GLU A 546 16.47 -36.56 23.84
C GLU A 546 15.63 -35.45 23.18
N LYS A 547 16.11 -34.20 23.16
CA LYS A 547 15.45 -33.10 22.45
C LYS A 547 15.45 -33.32 20.94
N LEU A 548 16.59 -33.68 20.35
CA LEU A 548 16.70 -33.96 18.93
C LEU A 548 15.78 -35.11 18.50
N VAL A 549 15.74 -36.20 19.26
CA VAL A 549 14.84 -37.32 18.99
C VAL A 549 13.37 -36.87 19.01
N LYS A 550 12.97 -36.03 19.98
CA LYS A 550 11.61 -35.48 20.03
C LYS A 550 11.29 -34.59 18.84
N GLU A 551 12.23 -33.74 18.41
CA GLU A 551 12.08 -32.88 17.22
C GLU A 551 11.92 -33.70 15.94
N ILE A 552 12.75 -34.73 15.73
CA ILE A 552 12.67 -35.64 14.57
C ILE A 552 11.31 -36.37 14.54
N TRP A 553 10.84 -36.87 15.69
CA TRP A 553 9.54 -37.54 15.75
C TRP A 553 8.36 -36.59 15.54
N ALA A 554 8.45 -35.34 16.01
CA ALA A 554 7.44 -34.32 15.75
C ALA A 554 7.36 -33.97 14.25
N GLU A 555 8.51 -33.79 13.59
CA GLU A 555 8.58 -33.51 12.16
C GLU A 555 8.11 -34.70 11.31
N LYS A 556 8.47 -35.93 11.70
CA LYS A 556 7.94 -37.14 11.08
C LYS A 556 6.42 -37.23 11.23
N ALA A 557 5.87 -36.95 12.42
CA ALA A 557 4.42 -36.95 12.63
C ALA A 557 3.69 -35.93 11.74
N MET A 558 4.30 -34.76 11.50
CA MET A 558 3.77 -33.77 10.55
C MET A 558 3.83 -34.27 9.10
N ASN A 559 4.89 -34.95 8.69
CA ASN A 559 5.00 -35.53 7.35
C ASN A 559 4.05 -36.71 7.13
N ASP A 560 3.90 -37.60 8.12
CA ASP A 560 2.94 -38.71 8.07
C ASP A 560 1.49 -38.18 8.00
N ALA A 561 1.20 -37.04 8.66
CA ALA A 561 -0.09 -36.36 8.55
C ALA A 561 -0.33 -35.78 7.15
N LYS A 562 0.71 -35.21 6.52
CA LYS A 562 0.65 -34.73 5.14
C LYS A 562 0.47 -35.87 4.13
N GLU A 563 1.18 -36.98 4.28
CA GLU A 563 1.03 -38.14 3.38
C GLU A 563 -0.35 -38.79 3.46
N LYS A 564 -0.98 -38.80 4.65
CA LYS A 564 -2.37 -39.25 4.81
C LYS A 564 -3.37 -38.35 4.07
N SER A 565 -3.05 -37.08 3.85
CA SER A 565 -3.92 -36.14 3.10
C SER A 565 -3.82 -36.30 1.57
N VAL A 566 -2.81 -37.03 1.05
CA VAL A 566 -2.50 -37.10 -0.39
C VAL A 566 -2.91 -38.43 -1.04
N ARG A 567 -3.44 -39.42 -0.30
CA ARG A 567 -3.94 -40.65 -0.94
C ARG A 567 -5.34 -40.46 -1.54
N PRO A 568 -5.54 -40.62 -2.86
CA PRO A 568 -6.86 -40.58 -3.47
C PRO A 568 -7.66 -41.80 -3.02
N PHE A 569 -8.88 -41.53 -2.56
CA PHE A 569 -9.89 -42.49 -2.16
C PHE A 569 -10.19 -43.44 -3.33
N CYS A 570 -9.86 -44.72 -3.21
CA CYS A 570 -10.28 -45.75 -4.15
C CYS A 570 -11.41 -46.57 -3.50
N PRO A 571 -12.64 -46.57 -4.03
CA PRO A 571 -13.74 -47.29 -3.42
C PRO A 571 -13.73 -48.73 -3.93
N ARG A 572 -13.40 -49.69 -3.06
CA ARG A 572 -13.84 -51.07 -3.27
C ARG A 572 -14.35 -51.67 -1.98
N ALA A 573 -15.63 -51.99 -2.03
CA ALA A 573 -16.39 -52.73 -1.06
C ALA A 573 -15.72 -54.05 -0.69
N SER A 574 -15.85 -54.45 0.57
CA SER A 574 -16.20 -55.81 0.99
C SER A 574 -16.58 -55.82 2.46
N LEU A 575 -17.81 -56.28 2.69
CA LEU A 575 -18.39 -56.68 3.98
C LEU A 575 -17.50 -57.69 4.71
N LEU A 576 -17.44 -57.59 6.05
CA LEU A 576 -17.67 -58.70 7.00
C LEU A 576 -17.52 -58.22 8.48
N HIS A 577 -18.65 -58.27 9.19
CA HIS A 577 -18.85 -58.75 10.58
C HIS A 577 -17.98 -58.26 11.78
N LEU A 578 -18.65 -57.47 12.65
CA LEU A 578 -18.59 -57.33 14.14
C LEU A 578 -17.29 -56.84 14.85
N PRO A 579 -17.36 -56.35 16.13
CA PRO A 579 -18.48 -55.75 16.89
C PRO A 579 -18.14 -54.39 17.54
N HIS A 580 -19.20 -53.70 17.99
CA HIS A 580 -19.19 -52.56 18.91
C HIS A 580 -18.35 -52.82 20.18
N ARG A 581 -17.19 -52.18 20.33
CA ARG A 581 -16.57 -51.69 21.58
C ARG A 581 -15.21 -51.07 21.24
N LEU A 582 -14.88 -49.94 21.86
CA LEU A 582 -13.60 -49.16 21.76
C LEU A 582 -13.69 -47.82 20.99
N LEU A 583 -14.65 -46.96 21.34
CA LEU A 583 -14.62 -45.54 20.96
C LEU A 583 -14.94 -44.59 22.14
N SER A 584 -14.56 -44.97 23.37
CA SER A 584 -14.78 -44.16 24.58
C SER A 584 -13.53 -43.95 25.45
N MET A 585 -12.32 -44.10 24.91
CA MET A 585 -11.06 -43.92 25.66
C MET A 585 -10.05 -43.12 24.86
N LEU A 586 -10.30 -41.83 24.69
CA LEU A 586 -9.24 -40.83 24.48
C LEU A 586 -9.58 -39.61 25.33
N PRO A 587 -8.84 -39.33 26.42
CA PRO A 587 -9.02 -38.10 27.17
C PRO A 587 -8.42 -36.95 26.35
N SER A 588 -9.25 -35.95 26.05
CA SER A 588 -8.81 -34.65 25.58
C SER A 588 -7.90 -34.02 26.64
N THR A 589 -6.74 -33.55 26.20
CA THR A 589 -5.73 -32.89 27.05
C THR A 589 -6.21 -31.51 27.49
N SER A 590 -7.01 -31.47 28.56
CA SER A 590 -7.20 -30.29 29.40
C SER A 590 -6.79 -30.66 30.83
N SER A 591 -5.63 -30.16 31.24
CA SER A 591 -4.93 -30.49 32.48
C SER A 591 -5.75 -30.21 33.76
N PRO A 592 -6.05 -31.23 34.60
CA PRO A 592 -6.61 -31.03 35.95
C PRO A 592 -5.52 -31.28 37.01
N THR A 593 -4.33 -30.69 36.85
CA THR A 593 -3.20 -30.93 37.77
C THR A 593 -3.30 -30.15 39.07
N PHE A 594 -4.14 -29.11 39.15
CA PHE A 594 -4.22 -28.24 40.32
C PHE A 594 -5.11 -28.83 41.44
N CYS A 595 -6.30 -29.36 41.14
CA CYS A 595 -7.18 -29.98 42.16
C CYS A 595 -6.56 -31.23 42.80
N VAL A 596 -5.93 -32.10 42.01
CA VAL A 596 -5.34 -33.36 42.52
C VAL A 596 -4.25 -33.09 43.57
N HIS A 597 -3.49 -31.99 43.46
CA HIS A 597 -2.45 -31.66 44.43
C HIS A 597 -3.00 -31.14 45.77
N ILE A 598 -4.06 -30.35 45.78
CA ILE A 598 -4.63 -29.82 47.03
C ILE A 598 -5.26 -30.94 47.87
N THR A 599 -6.07 -31.80 47.25
CA THR A 599 -6.70 -32.94 47.95
C THR A 599 -5.65 -33.90 48.51
N THR A 600 -4.58 -34.15 47.75
CA THR A 600 -3.46 -35.01 48.19
C THR A 600 -2.69 -34.38 49.34
N CYS A 601 -2.43 -33.06 49.33
CA CYS A 601 -1.74 -32.37 50.43
C CYS A 601 -2.56 -32.35 51.72
N VAL A 602 -3.88 -32.15 51.65
CA VAL A 602 -4.75 -32.21 52.83
C VAL A 602 -4.79 -33.64 53.38
N GLN A 603 -4.94 -34.65 52.51
CA GLN A 603 -5.00 -36.05 52.92
C GLN A 603 -3.69 -36.54 53.56
N LEU A 604 -2.53 -36.12 53.04
CA LEU A 604 -1.20 -36.40 53.61
C LEU A 604 -0.92 -35.68 54.94
N ALA A 605 -1.60 -34.58 55.23
CA ALA A 605 -1.48 -33.89 56.53
C ALA A 605 -2.32 -34.58 57.63
N TYR A 606 -3.44 -35.20 57.27
CA TYR A 606 -4.34 -35.86 58.21
C TYR A 606 -3.85 -37.23 58.68
N GLU A 607 -3.27 -38.05 57.80
CA GLU A 607 -2.88 -39.44 58.15
C GLU A 607 -1.81 -39.54 59.27
N PRO A 608 -0.72 -38.73 59.27
CA PRO A 608 0.29 -38.80 60.34
C PRO A 608 -0.25 -38.31 61.68
N LEU A 609 -1.20 -37.36 61.65
CA LEU A 609 -1.76 -36.75 62.85
C LEU A 609 -2.81 -37.67 63.49
N LEU A 610 -3.61 -38.37 62.68
CA LEU A 610 -4.51 -39.41 63.14
C LEU A 610 -3.75 -40.60 63.73
N ALA A 611 -2.63 -40.99 63.12
CA ALA A 611 -1.75 -42.06 63.61
C ALA A 611 -0.96 -41.70 64.88
N PHE A 612 -0.83 -40.40 65.19
CA PHE A 612 -0.21 -39.91 66.44
C PHE A 612 -1.21 -39.80 67.59
N VAL A 613 -2.49 -39.53 67.27
CA VAL A 613 -3.57 -39.38 68.25
C VAL A 613 -4.20 -40.73 68.65
N LEU A 614 -4.25 -41.69 67.71
CA LEU A 614 -4.59 -43.10 67.97
C LEU A 614 -3.40 -43.86 68.54
#